data_AF-A0A7S2H5Y3-F1
#
_entry.id   AF-A0A7S2H5Y3-F1
#
_cell.length_a   1.000
_cell.length_b   1.000
_cell.length_c   1.000
_cell.angle_alpha   90.00
_cell.angle_beta   90.00
_cell.angle_gamma   90.00
#
_symmetry.space_group_name_H-M   'P 1'
#
loop_
_entity.id
_entity.type
_entity.pdbx_description
1 polymer ?
#
loop_
_entity_poly.entity_id
_entity_poly.type
_entity_poly.pdbx_seq_one_letter_code
_entity_poly.pdbx_strand_id
1 'polypeptide(L)'
;QNNEDREVRKAAAYALGSIGGAGAVQPLTQALLQQDEDEGVRGGAAYALGKIGDNATLPALTQVLLQQGEGTGARANVATGLGEIGGGGALQALKQCFLQHNESEDVRWYAAFALGKIGGREAFEALKQVLLRQDEGGSVHQCAARALIKIGGGDVLQALTQASQQEDGAWAQYWLG
;
A
#
# COMPACT_ATOMS: atom_id res chain seq x y z
N GLN A 1 -9.19 23.11 -20.03
CA GLN A 1 -10.28 22.52 -19.23
C GLN A 1 -9.83 22.50 -17.78
N ASN A 2 -10.72 22.89 -16.87
CA ASN A 2 -10.44 23.88 -15.83
C ASN A 2 -9.99 23.25 -14.50
N ASN A 3 -9.09 23.90 -13.75
CA ASN A 3 -8.68 23.48 -12.39
C ASN A 3 -9.87 23.31 -11.44
N GLU A 4 -10.95 24.04 -11.66
CA GLU A 4 -12.19 23.92 -10.88
C GLU A 4 -12.89 22.57 -11.09
N ASP A 5 -12.82 22.01 -12.30
CA ASP A 5 -13.47 20.75 -12.65
C ASP A 5 -12.80 19.58 -11.91
N ARG A 6 -11.47 19.55 -11.86
CA ARG A 6 -10.73 18.51 -11.11
C ARG A 6 -10.99 18.57 -9.60
N GLU A 7 -11.09 19.77 -9.00
CA GLU A 7 -11.37 19.89 -7.56
C GLU A 7 -12.78 19.41 -7.24
N VAL A 8 -13.75 19.69 -8.11
CA VAL A 8 -15.12 19.17 -8.01
C VAL A 8 -15.13 17.65 -8.11
N ARG A 9 -14.43 17.05 -9.08
CA ARG A 9 -14.35 15.59 -9.23
C ARG A 9 -13.65 14.91 -8.06
N LYS A 10 -12.58 15.52 -7.54
CA LYS A 10 -11.89 15.05 -6.34
C LYS A 10 -12.82 15.09 -5.13
N ALA A 11 -13.52 16.20 -4.91
CA ALA A 11 -14.50 16.31 -3.83
C ALA A 11 -15.64 15.30 -3.98
N ALA A 12 -16.11 15.05 -5.20
CA ALA A 12 -17.12 14.03 -5.47
C ALA A 12 -16.62 12.61 -5.13
N ALA A 13 -15.40 12.26 -5.49
CA ALA A 13 -14.80 10.97 -5.13
C ALA A 13 -14.71 10.79 -3.59
N TYR A 14 -14.27 11.83 -2.87
CA TYR A 14 -14.24 11.82 -1.41
C TYR A 14 -15.65 11.71 -0.78
N ALA A 15 -16.62 12.44 -1.32
CA ALA A 15 -18.00 12.39 -0.85
C ALA A 15 -18.60 11.00 -1.07
N LEU A 16 -18.41 10.40 -2.24
CA LEU A 16 -18.85 9.05 -2.55
C LEU A 16 -18.22 8.00 -1.63
N GLY A 17 -16.92 8.11 -1.33
CA GLY A 17 -16.25 7.24 -0.36
C GLY A 17 -16.76 7.42 1.07
N SER A 18 -17.15 8.64 1.45
CA SER A 18 -17.66 8.95 2.79
C SER A 18 -19.11 8.51 2.99
N ILE A 19 -19.95 8.66 1.95
CA ILE A 19 -21.32 8.15 1.92
C ILE A 19 -21.30 6.62 1.90
N GLY A 20 -20.39 6.05 1.12
CA GLY A 20 -20.27 4.61 0.91
C GLY A 20 -21.44 4.02 0.11
N GLY A 21 -21.47 2.69 0.05
CA GLY A 21 -22.53 1.93 -0.61
C GLY A 21 -22.17 1.46 -2.03
N ALA A 22 -22.84 0.38 -2.45
CA ALA A 22 -22.54 -0.33 -3.70
C ALA A 22 -22.67 0.56 -4.95
N GLY A 23 -23.56 1.55 -4.93
CA GLY A 23 -23.74 2.48 -6.05
C GLY A 23 -22.52 3.37 -6.32
N ALA A 24 -21.64 3.57 -5.34
CA ALA A 24 -20.40 4.36 -5.51
C ALA A 24 -19.26 3.55 -6.16
N VAL A 25 -19.31 2.21 -6.10
CA VAL A 25 -18.21 1.33 -6.53
C VAL A 25 -17.88 1.49 -8.01
N GLN A 26 -18.88 1.46 -8.89
CA GLN A 26 -18.63 1.58 -10.33
C GLN A 26 -18.07 2.96 -10.73
N PRO A 27 -18.70 4.10 -10.34
CA PRO A 27 -18.16 5.42 -10.67
C PRO A 27 -16.72 5.62 -10.17
N LEU A 28 -16.43 5.19 -8.94
CA LEU A 28 -15.10 5.30 -8.36
C LEU A 28 -14.08 4.41 -9.09
N THR A 29 -14.48 3.21 -9.52
CA THR A 29 -13.62 2.32 -10.32
C THR A 29 -13.29 2.93 -11.68
N GLN A 30 -14.24 3.61 -12.33
CA GLN A 30 -13.99 4.31 -13.59
C GLN A 30 -13.03 5.50 -13.43
N ALA A 31 -13.24 6.29 -12.37
CA ALA A 31 -12.34 7.39 -12.01
C ALA A 31 -10.92 6.90 -11.70
N LEU A 32 -10.79 5.72 -11.09
CA LEU A 32 -9.50 5.09 -10.81
C LEU A 32 -8.78 4.61 -12.08
N LEU A 33 -9.49 3.95 -13.00
CA LEU A 33 -8.84 3.20 -14.09
C LEU A 33 -8.48 4.05 -15.31
N GLN A 34 -9.38 4.82 -15.90
CA GLN A 34 -9.11 5.44 -17.22
C GLN A 34 -9.89 6.73 -17.53
N GLN A 35 -10.63 7.34 -16.59
CA GLN A 35 -11.43 8.54 -16.90
C GLN A 35 -10.97 9.83 -16.24
N ASP A 36 -9.94 9.81 -15.39
CA ASP A 36 -9.42 11.03 -14.79
C ASP A 36 -7.91 11.21 -15.02
N GLU A 37 -7.57 12.30 -15.71
CA GLU A 37 -6.19 12.72 -15.95
C GLU A 37 -5.53 13.25 -14.67
N ASP A 38 -6.31 13.61 -13.64
CA ASP A 38 -5.80 14.15 -12.39
C ASP A 38 -5.47 13.04 -11.37
N GLU A 39 -4.20 12.97 -10.96
CA GLU A 39 -3.73 12.00 -9.96
C GLU A 39 -4.42 12.14 -8.61
N GLY A 40 -4.84 13.36 -8.24
CA GLY A 40 -5.56 13.64 -7.01
C GLY A 40 -6.95 13.01 -7.01
N VAL A 41 -7.63 13.03 -8.16
CA VAL A 41 -8.92 12.33 -8.32
C VAL A 41 -8.73 10.82 -8.28
N ARG A 42 -7.74 10.26 -8.99
CA ARG A 42 -7.46 8.81 -8.94
C ARG A 42 -7.12 8.35 -7.51
N GLY A 43 -6.32 9.13 -6.79
CA GLY A 43 -5.97 8.87 -5.39
C GLY A 43 -7.19 8.93 -4.47
N GLY A 44 -8.07 9.93 -4.65
CA GLY A 44 -9.33 10.03 -3.92
C GLY A 44 -10.27 8.84 -4.20
N ALA A 45 -10.33 8.39 -5.45
CA ALA A 45 -11.12 7.22 -5.83
C ALA A 45 -10.58 5.92 -5.20
N ALA A 46 -9.25 5.71 -5.22
CA ALA A 46 -8.62 4.57 -4.56
C ALA A 46 -8.90 4.54 -3.05
N TYR A 47 -8.77 5.69 -2.38
CA TYR A 47 -9.08 5.82 -0.95
C TYR A 47 -10.56 5.49 -0.66
N ALA A 48 -11.47 6.04 -1.47
CA ALA A 48 -12.90 5.81 -1.35
C ALA A 48 -13.29 4.33 -1.53
N LEU A 49 -12.73 3.65 -2.55
CA LEU A 49 -12.95 2.22 -2.79
C LEU A 49 -12.44 1.37 -1.62
N GLY A 50 -11.25 1.69 -1.08
CA GLY A 50 -10.71 1.05 0.11
C GLY A 50 -11.62 1.20 1.34
N LYS A 51 -12.17 2.40 1.55
CA LYS A 51 -13.13 2.69 2.63
C LYS A 51 -14.46 1.96 2.49
N ILE A 52 -14.94 1.79 1.25
CA ILE A 52 -16.16 1.02 0.98
C ILE A 52 -15.95 -0.46 1.36
N GLY A 53 -14.74 -1.00 1.18
CA GLY A 53 -14.41 -2.35 1.62
C GLY A 53 -15.00 -3.46 0.75
N ASP A 54 -15.50 -3.14 -0.45
CA ASP A 54 -16.11 -4.13 -1.34
C ASP A 54 -15.02 -4.94 -2.07
N ASN A 55 -15.00 -6.25 -1.85
CA ASN A 55 -14.07 -7.18 -2.50
C ASN A 55 -14.20 -7.18 -4.02
N ALA A 56 -15.33 -6.75 -4.60
CA ALA A 56 -15.49 -6.60 -6.05
C ALA A 56 -14.50 -5.58 -6.65
N THR A 57 -13.91 -4.71 -5.83
CA THR A 57 -12.93 -3.69 -6.25
C THR A 57 -11.51 -4.22 -6.35
N LEU A 58 -11.23 -5.41 -5.77
CA LEU A 58 -9.89 -5.98 -5.72
C LEU A 58 -9.21 -6.10 -7.09
N PRO A 59 -9.88 -6.54 -8.18
CA PRO A 59 -9.24 -6.62 -9.49
C PRO A 59 -8.75 -5.25 -10.00
N ALA A 60 -9.58 -4.21 -9.85
CA ALA A 60 -9.24 -2.86 -10.31
C ALA A 60 -8.11 -2.24 -9.47
N LEU A 61 -8.18 -2.36 -8.15
CA LEU A 61 -7.12 -1.91 -7.25
C LEU A 61 -5.81 -2.66 -7.52
N THR A 62 -5.86 -3.97 -7.69
CA THR A 62 -4.66 -4.78 -8.01
C THR A 62 -4.03 -4.37 -9.32
N GLN A 63 -4.85 -4.11 -10.35
CA GLN A 63 -4.37 -3.62 -11.64
C GLN A 63 -3.58 -2.32 -11.47
N VAL A 64 -4.13 -1.31 -10.80
CA VAL A 64 -3.44 -0.02 -10.61
C VAL A 64 -2.19 -0.18 -9.76
N LEU A 65 -2.26 -0.98 -8.68
CA LEU A 65 -1.10 -1.20 -7.81
C LEU A 65 0.10 -1.77 -8.59
N LEU A 66 -0.15 -2.71 -9.50
CA LEU A 66 0.91 -3.44 -10.21
C LEU A 66 1.27 -2.83 -11.58
N GLN A 67 0.54 -1.81 -12.02
CA GLN A 67 0.81 -1.13 -13.28
C GLN A 67 2.08 -0.27 -13.16
N GLN A 68 3.12 -0.71 -13.86
CA GLN A 68 4.39 -0.01 -13.92
C GLN A 68 4.26 1.27 -14.77
N GLY A 69 4.98 2.33 -14.39
CA GLY A 69 4.95 3.62 -15.09
C GLY A 69 3.75 4.52 -14.78
N GLU A 70 2.81 4.07 -13.95
CA GLU A 70 1.77 4.92 -13.35
C GLU A 70 2.32 5.78 -12.21
N GLY A 71 1.70 6.93 -12.00
CA GLY A 71 2.06 7.86 -10.92
C GLY A 71 2.05 7.20 -9.54
N THR A 72 3.12 7.41 -8.77
CA THR A 72 3.34 6.76 -7.46
C THR A 72 2.25 7.11 -6.44
N GLY A 73 1.67 8.32 -6.52
CA GLY A 73 0.63 8.79 -5.60
C GLY A 73 -0.66 7.96 -5.66
N ALA A 74 -1.13 7.60 -6.86
CA ALA A 74 -2.32 6.76 -7.01
C ALA A 74 -2.06 5.36 -6.44
N ARG A 75 -0.88 4.78 -6.73
CA ARG A 75 -0.48 3.43 -6.30
C ARG A 75 -0.32 3.32 -4.79
N ALA A 76 0.22 4.35 -4.14
CA ALA A 76 0.29 4.46 -2.68
C ALA A 76 -1.11 4.45 -2.01
N ASN A 77 -2.05 5.23 -2.57
CA ASN A 77 -3.44 5.24 -2.08
C ASN A 77 -4.14 3.90 -2.30
N VAL A 78 -3.90 3.26 -3.43
CA VAL A 78 -4.38 1.90 -3.72
C VAL A 78 -3.82 0.88 -2.73
N ALA A 79 -2.53 0.92 -2.42
CA ALA A 79 -1.93 0.03 -1.42
C ALA A 79 -2.61 0.21 -0.05
N THR A 80 -2.88 1.45 0.35
CA THR A 80 -3.64 1.75 1.57
C THR A 80 -5.05 1.17 1.50
N GLY A 81 -5.77 1.38 0.40
CA GLY A 81 -7.13 0.87 0.21
C GLY A 81 -7.21 -0.66 0.23
N LEU A 82 -6.24 -1.36 -0.37
CA LEU A 82 -6.11 -2.81 -0.27
C LEU A 82 -5.86 -3.26 1.18
N GLY A 83 -5.08 -2.50 1.96
CA GLY A 83 -4.91 -2.75 3.38
C GLY A 83 -6.18 -2.53 4.23
N GLU A 84 -7.06 -1.62 3.81
CA GLU A 84 -8.39 -1.43 4.41
C GLU A 84 -9.33 -2.59 4.10
N ILE A 85 -9.37 -3.05 2.84
CA ILE A 85 -10.19 -4.19 2.40
C ILE A 85 -9.71 -5.49 3.05
N GLY A 86 -8.40 -5.73 3.03
CA GLY A 86 -7.78 -6.94 3.55
C GLY A 86 -8.13 -8.21 2.78
N GLY A 87 -8.02 -9.35 3.46
CA GLY A 87 -8.23 -10.67 2.85
C GLY A 87 -7.08 -11.15 1.95
N GLY A 88 -7.20 -12.39 1.46
CA GLY A 88 -6.13 -13.06 0.72
C GLY A 88 -5.77 -12.37 -0.60
N GLY A 89 -6.76 -11.83 -1.32
CA GLY A 89 -6.54 -11.14 -2.59
C GLY A 89 -5.70 -9.86 -2.41
N ALA A 90 -6.06 -9.01 -1.45
CA ALA A 90 -5.29 -7.81 -1.13
C ALA A 90 -3.88 -8.17 -0.65
N LEU A 91 -3.74 -9.20 0.19
CA LEU A 91 -2.45 -9.67 0.67
C LEU A 91 -1.53 -10.07 -0.49
N GLN A 92 -2.03 -10.84 -1.47
CA GLN A 92 -1.21 -11.24 -2.62
C GLN A 92 -0.74 -10.04 -3.45
N ALA A 93 -1.65 -9.10 -3.75
CA ALA A 93 -1.32 -7.90 -4.52
C ALA A 93 -0.27 -7.03 -3.82
N LEU A 94 -0.45 -6.79 -2.52
CA LEU A 94 0.48 -6.00 -1.70
C LEU A 94 1.84 -6.69 -1.58
N LYS A 95 1.86 -8.00 -1.37
CA LYS A 95 3.10 -8.79 -1.33
C LYS A 95 3.85 -8.70 -2.66
N GLN A 96 3.15 -8.87 -3.77
CA GLN A 96 3.76 -8.78 -5.10
C GLN A 96 4.38 -7.40 -5.34
N CYS A 97 3.70 -6.32 -4.98
CA CYS A 97 4.23 -4.96 -5.09
C CYS A 97 5.43 -4.73 -4.15
N PHE A 98 5.31 -5.14 -2.88
CA PHE A 98 6.35 -4.91 -1.88
C PHE A 98 7.67 -5.63 -2.18
N LEU A 99 7.61 -6.82 -2.79
CA LEU A 99 8.79 -7.64 -3.10
C LEU A 99 9.51 -7.20 -4.40
N GLN A 100 8.94 -6.28 -5.18
CA GLN A 100 9.56 -5.75 -6.39
C GLN A 100 10.69 -4.78 -6.06
N HIS A 101 11.92 -5.08 -6.51
CA HIS A 101 13.11 -4.27 -6.24
C HIS A 101 13.11 -2.93 -6.97
N ASN A 102 12.55 -2.88 -8.19
CA ASN A 102 12.49 -1.68 -9.01
C ASN A 102 11.27 -0.80 -8.69
N GLU A 103 10.55 -1.10 -7.62
CA GLU A 103 9.39 -0.33 -7.19
C GLU A 103 9.82 0.92 -6.42
N SER A 104 9.01 1.98 -6.52
CA SER A 104 9.18 3.20 -5.74
C SER A 104 9.18 2.91 -4.24
N GLU A 105 10.17 3.46 -3.51
CA GLU A 105 10.25 3.32 -2.05
C GLU A 105 8.96 3.77 -1.36
N ASP A 106 8.31 4.84 -1.85
CA ASP A 106 7.03 5.32 -1.32
C ASP A 106 5.94 4.26 -1.47
N VAL A 107 5.78 3.68 -2.66
CA VAL A 107 4.74 2.66 -2.90
C VAL A 107 5.00 1.42 -2.03
N ARG A 108 6.27 1.01 -1.90
CA ARG A 108 6.67 -0.09 -1.01
C ARG A 108 6.43 0.23 0.47
N TRP A 109 6.60 1.49 0.89
CA TRP A 109 6.28 1.94 2.24
C TRP A 109 4.79 1.68 2.55
N TYR A 110 3.90 2.13 1.66
CA TYR A 110 2.46 1.93 1.85
C TYR A 110 2.06 0.45 1.74
N ALA A 111 2.71 -0.30 0.86
CA ALA A 111 2.49 -1.74 0.76
C ALA A 111 2.90 -2.48 2.05
N ALA A 112 4.07 -2.15 2.62
CA ALA A 112 4.53 -2.69 3.89
C ALA A 112 3.58 -2.32 5.04
N PHE A 113 3.15 -1.06 5.12
CA PHE A 113 2.20 -0.60 6.13
C PHE A 113 0.87 -1.36 6.05
N ALA A 114 0.35 -1.56 4.84
CA ALA A 114 -0.86 -2.32 4.58
C ALA A 114 -0.70 -3.80 4.93
N LEU A 115 0.43 -4.43 4.55
CA LEU A 115 0.77 -5.80 4.96
C LEU A 115 0.82 -5.94 6.50
N GLY A 116 1.42 -4.97 7.18
CA GLY A 116 1.45 -4.93 8.65
C GLY A 116 0.06 -4.76 9.28
N LYS A 117 -0.87 -4.10 8.58
CA LYS A 117 -2.26 -3.99 9.01
C LYS A 117 -3.05 -5.29 8.80
N ILE A 118 -2.89 -5.93 7.64
CA ILE A 118 -3.54 -7.21 7.33
C ILE A 118 -3.02 -8.30 8.27
N GLY A 119 -1.70 -8.32 8.49
CA GLY A 119 -1.03 -9.27 9.35
C GLY A 119 -1.08 -10.72 8.85
N GLY A 120 -0.90 -11.64 9.79
CA GLY A 120 -0.81 -13.07 9.51
C GLY A 120 0.58 -13.53 9.06
N ARG A 121 0.74 -14.85 9.02
CA ARG A 121 2.04 -15.50 8.75
C ARG A 121 2.61 -15.11 7.39
N GLU A 122 1.77 -15.02 6.37
CA GLU A 122 2.24 -14.73 5.02
C GLU A 122 2.75 -13.29 4.88
N ALA A 123 2.08 -12.31 5.49
CA ALA A 123 2.57 -10.93 5.54
C ALA A 123 3.88 -10.85 6.34
N PHE A 124 3.97 -11.57 7.46
CA PHE A 124 5.19 -11.67 8.25
C PHE A 124 6.38 -12.17 7.43
N GLU A 125 6.24 -13.28 6.70
CA GLU A 125 7.33 -13.85 5.90
C GLU A 125 7.78 -12.89 4.79
N ALA A 126 6.84 -12.21 4.12
CA ALA A 126 7.17 -11.23 3.09
C ALA A 126 7.97 -10.04 3.65
N LEU A 127 7.54 -9.49 4.79
CA LEU A 127 8.24 -8.39 5.46
C LEU A 127 9.61 -8.81 5.98
N LYS A 128 9.72 -10.01 6.58
CA LYS A 128 10.98 -10.59 7.04
C LYS A 128 11.95 -10.80 5.88
N GLN A 129 11.45 -11.26 4.72
CA GLN A 129 12.29 -11.45 3.54
C GLN A 129 12.97 -10.14 3.14
N VAL A 130 12.22 -9.03 3.03
CA VAL A 130 12.79 -7.73 2.64
C VAL A 130 13.67 -7.15 3.73
N LEU A 131 13.29 -7.33 5.01
CA LEU A 131 14.10 -6.90 6.14
C LEU A 131 15.53 -7.48 6.11
N LEU A 132 15.68 -8.71 5.61
CA LEU A 132 16.95 -9.45 5.61
C LEU A 132 17.72 -9.36 4.29
N ARG A 133 17.21 -8.65 3.28
CA ARG A 133 17.91 -8.40 2.01
C ARG A 133 18.98 -7.33 2.20
N GLN A 134 20.11 -7.49 1.52
CA GLN A 134 21.25 -6.57 1.60
C GLN A 134 21.19 -5.44 0.56
N ASP A 135 20.44 -5.61 -0.52
CA ASP A 135 20.36 -4.68 -1.65
C ASP A 135 19.19 -3.69 -1.57
N GLU A 136 18.58 -3.56 -0.39
CA GLU A 136 17.42 -2.69 -0.15
C GLU A 136 17.84 -1.37 0.49
N GLY A 137 17.15 -0.28 0.15
CA GLY A 137 17.37 1.02 0.75
C GLY A 137 16.93 1.06 2.22
N GLY A 138 17.60 1.87 3.04
CA GLY A 138 17.31 1.98 4.47
C GLY A 138 15.85 2.37 4.80
N SER A 139 15.22 3.17 3.93
CA SER A 139 13.78 3.50 4.04
C SER A 139 12.93 2.22 4.02
N VAL A 140 13.21 1.31 3.09
CA VAL A 140 12.46 0.07 2.88
C VAL A 140 12.63 -0.87 4.07
N HIS A 141 13.85 -1.03 4.59
CA HIS A 141 14.10 -1.81 5.81
C HIS A 141 13.30 -1.26 7.00
N GLN A 142 13.30 0.07 7.19
CA GLN A 142 12.52 0.71 8.26
C GLN A 142 11.01 0.42 8.11
N CYS A 143 10.49 0.45 6.88
CA CYS A 143 9.08 0.10 6.62
C CYS A 143 8.78 -1.34 7.01
N ALA A 144 9.61 -2.28 6.53
CA ALA A 144 9.46 -3.70 6.79
C ALA A 144 9.47 -3.99 8.29
N ALA A 145 10.43 -3.39 8.99
CA ALA A 145 10.57 -3.53 10.42
C ALA A 145 9.35 -2.96 11.17
N ARG A 146 8.86 -1.76 10.81
CA ARG A 146 7.70 -1.14 11.48
C ARG A 146 6.43 -1.94 11.28
N ALA A 147 6.26 -2.49 10.08
CA ALA A 147 5.16 -3.39 9.77
C ALA A 147 5.27 -4.69 10.58
N LEU A 148 6.46 -5.26 10.76
CA LEU A 148 6.68 -6.44 11.61
C LEU A 148 6.33 -6.19 13.08
N ILE A 149 6.70 -5.04 13.67
CA ILE A 149 6.21 -4.66 15.02
C ILE A 149 4.69 -4.69 15.04
N LYS A 150 4.05 -4.08 14.04
CA LYS A 150 2.59 -3.95 13.99
C LYS A 150 1.90 -5.31 13.93
N ILE A 151 2.46 -6.28 13.20
CA ILE A 151 1.98 -7.67 13.21
C ILE A 151 2.18 -8.30 14.60
N GLY A 152 3.34 -8.06 15.21
CA GLY A 152 3.72 -8.66 16.48
C GLY A 152 4.05 -10.16 16.35
N GLY A 153 4.18 -10.83 17.50
CA GLY A 153 4.54 -12.25 17.58
C GLY A 153 5.98 -12.49 18.06
N GLY A 154 6.25 -13.69 18.55
CA GLY A 154 7.54 -14.05 19.17
C GLY A 154 8.73 -13.94 18.21
N ASP A 155 8.50 -14.20 16.92
CA ASP A 155 9.55 -14.26 15.92
C ASP A 155 10.01 -12.87 15.43
N VAL A 156 9.28 -11.80 15.77
CA VAL A 156 9.61 -10.42 15.36
C VAL A 156 10.96 -9.99 15.94
N LEU A 157 11.18 -10.22 17.24
CA LEU A 157 12.44 -9.85 17.90
C LEU A 157 13.63 -10.59 17.29
N GLN A 158 13.45 -11.86 16.94
CA GLN A 158 14.49 -12.65 16.28
C GLN A 158 14.80 -12.08 14.89
N ALA A 159 13.78 -11.78 14.08
CA ALA A 159 13.97 -11.20 12.75
C ALA A 159 14.69 -9.84 12.80
N LEU A 160 14.28 -8.95 13.71
CA LEU A 160 14.91 -7.64 13.90
C LEU A 160 16.35 -7.75 14.40
N THR A 161 16.61 -8.66 15.34
CA THR A 161 17.96 -8.92 15.86
C THR A 161 18.87 -9.42 14.75
N GLN A 162 18.41 -10.40 13.96
CA GLN A 162 19.15 -10.92 12.82
C GLN A 162 19.47 -9.82 11.80
N ALA A 163 18.51 -8.94 11.52
CA ALA A 163 18.70 -7.84 10.58
C ALA A 163 19.70 -6.78 11.09
N SER A 164 19.68 -6.48 12.40
CA SER A 164 20.63 -5.53 13.03
C SER A 164 22.09 -5.99 13.00
N GLN A 165 22.34 -7.28 12.83
CA GLN A 165 23.69 -7.86 12.77
C GLN A 165 24.27 -7.85 11.35
N GLN A 166 23.50 -7.44 10.33
CA GLN A 166 23.99 -7.32 8.95
C GLN A 166 24.83 -6.05 8.79
N GLU A 167 25.83 -6.08 7.90
CA GLU A 167 26.82 -5.01 7.72
C GLU A 167 26.19 -3.63 7.35
N ASP A 168 25.01 -3.63 6.71
CA ASP A 168 24.22 -2.43 6.38
C ASP A 168 23.23 -1.99 7.49
N GLY A 169 23.38 -2.49 8.71
CA GLY A 169 22.51 -2.21 9.87
C GLY A 169 22.45 -0.75 10.34
N ALA A 170 23.02 0.21 9.60
CA ALA A 170 22.90 1.63 9.88
C ALA A 170 21.42 2.10 9.97
N TRP A 171 20.52 1.46 9.20
CA TRP A 171 19.08 1.72 9.30
C TRP A 171 18.49 1.28 10.66
N ALA A 172 19.11 0.33 11.36
CA ALA A 172 18.69 -0.17 12.67
C ALA A 172 19.10 0.75 13.83
N GLN A 173 19.98 1.74 13.61
CA GLN A 173 20.33 2.71 14.66
C GLN A 173 19.16 3.62 15.04
N TYR A 174 18.24 3.88 14.11
CA TYR A 174 17.01 4.64 14.34
C TYR A 174 15.91 3.84 15.07
N TRP A 175 16.16 2.57 15.37
CA TRP A 175 15.21 1.67 16.02
C TRP A 175 15.35 1.56 17.53
N LEU A 176 16.54 1.84 18.06
CA LEU A 176 16.88 1.66 19.47
C LEU A 176 16.80 2.96 20.29
N GLY A 177 16.56 4.10 19.65
CA GLY A 177 16.42 5.42 20.29
C GLY A 177 14.97 5.89 20.31
#